data_AF-A0A9W7WKC3-F1
#
_entry.id   AF-A0A9W7WKC3-F1
#
_cell.length_a   1.000
_cell.length_b   1.000
_cell.length_c   1.000
_cell.angle_alpha   90.00
_cell.angle_beta   90.00
_cell.angle_gamma   90.00
#
_symmetry.space_group_name_H-M   'P 1'
#
loop_
_entity.id
_entity.type
_entity.pdbx_description
1 polymer ?
#
loop_
_entity_poly.entity_id
_entity_poly.type
_entity_poly.pdbx_seq_one_letter_code
_entity_poly.pdbx_strand_id
1 'polypeptide(L)'
;MSLNALRMCVVLQDCADQLSVLGNIMRPAADTDGSKSHFTVESSPPPDNKLQRDRHFVAYVINGLIVELLESNTYNSLITAVQEEKMKKAQLLDILNREEESRQKVKNLQKQLHNTQKEKTEGCERLKESIVHLRQQVEDMRVRTEWQVEYVNNCAQQQICEGQNINAHNEKELEDEVKTLQEKLEDQQSTNTIMEDFLKRQLTSLQEKKLFWIKRYEKDTEEKEQKLTALQNKRANNLEQLHELSKKCRDMQQVIIEDRTEKERLRIQLEKEQREIDAAIKIQSWWRGTVVRRGLCSPKKSYQAKPKKAKKKKK
;
A
#
# COMPACT_ATOMS: atom_id res chain seq x y z
N MET A 1 -107.74 98.11 5.86
CA MET A 1 -108.28 97.87 4.50
C MET A 1 -107.90 99.00 3.57
N SER A 2 -107.06 98.74 2.55
CA SER A 2 -106.99 99.60 1.37
C SER A 2 -108.01 99.13 0.32
N LEU A 3 -108.45 100.00 -0.59
CA LEU A 3 -109.34 99.61 -1.71
C LEU A 3 -108.71 98.50 -2.57
N ASN A 4 -107.38 98.51 -2.68
CA ASN A 4 -106.62 97.52 -3.44
C ASN A 4 -106.58 96.16 -2.72
N ALA A 5 -106.49 96.14 -1.38
CA ALA A 5 -106.56 94.89 -0.61
C ALA A 5 -107.90 94.18 -0.78
N LEU A 6 -109.03 94.91 -0.72
CA LEU A 6 -110.35 94.33 -0.98
C LEU A 6 -110.46 93.75 -2.40
N ARG A 7 -109.96 94.47 -3.41
CA ARG A 7 -109.93 93.99 -4.81
C ARG A 7 -109.08 92.73 -4.96
N MET A 8 -107.92 92.66 -4.30
CA MET A 8 -107.09 91.44 -4.29
C MET A 8 -107.79 90.27 -3.60
N CYS A 9 -108.47 90.48 -2.47
CA CYS A 9 -109.22 89.42 -1.79
C CYS A 9 -110.36 88.87 -2.66
N VAL A 10 -111.08 89.72 -3.40
CA VAL A 10 -112.13 89.26 -4.34
C VAL A 10 -111.54 88.42 -5.48
N VAL A 11 -110.41 88.82 -6.07
CA VAL A 11 -109.75 88.04 -7.13
C VAL A 11 -109.15 86.74 -6.58
N LEU A 12 -108.58 86.74 -5.38
CA LEU A 12 -108.05 85.55 -4.73
C LEU A 12 -109.18 84.57 -4.34
N GLN A 13 -110.33 85.07 -3.89
CA GLN A 13 -111.52 84.28 -3.60
C GLN A 13 -112.05 83.60 -4.88
N ASP A 14 -112.19 84.36 -5.98
CA ASP A 14 -112.54 83.83 -7.29
C ASP A 14 -111.53 82.75 -7.76
N CYS A 15 -110.23 82.95 -7.54
CA CYS A 15 -109.23 81.91 -7.79
C CYS A 15 -109.37 80.67 -6.88
N ALA A 16 -109.72 80.83 -5.59
CA ALA A 16 -109.94 79.72 -4.67
C ALA A 16 -111.21 78.91 -5.04
N ASP A 17 -112.26 79.61 -5.46
CA ASP A 17 -113.52 79.04 -5.92
C ASP A 17 -113.34 78.34 -7.27
N GLN A 18 -112.61 78.94 -8.22
CA GLN A 18 -112.22 78.29 -9.48
C GLN A 18 -111.33 77.06 -9.26
N LEU A 19 -110.37 77.10 -8.32
CA LEU A 19 -109.59 75.92 -7.94
C LEU A 19 -110.45 74.83 -7.28
N SER A 20 -111.53 75.21 -6.59
CA SER A 20 -112.50 74.28 -6.02
C SER A 20 -113.41 73.66 -7.08
N VAL A 21 -113.85 74.45 -8.07
CA VAL A 21 -114.58 73.98 -9.27
C VAL A 21 -113.71 73.03 -10.10
N LEU A 22 -112.44 73.37 -10.36
CA LEU A 22 -111.45 72.46 -10.97
C LEU A 22 -111.31 71.17 -10.17
N GLY A 23 -111.38 71.22 -8.83
CA GLY A 23 -111.39 70.03 -7.98
C GLY A 23 -112.60 69.12 -8.14
N ASN A 24 -113.75 69.66 -8.54
CA ASN A 24 -114.96 68.90 -8.81
C ASN A 24 -114.99 68.35 -10.25
N ILE A 25 -114.45 69.11 -11.22
CA ILE A 25 -114.29 68.67 -12.62
C ILE A 25 -113.21 67.59 -12.73
N MET A 26 -112.09 67.74 -12.04
CA MET A 26 -110.95 66.81 -12.04
C MET A 26 -111.04 65.74 -10.93
N ARG A 27 -112.26 65.43 -10.45
CA ARG A 27 -112.49 64.24 -9.65
C ARG A 27 -112.30 63.02 -10.57
N PRO A 28 -111.39 62.07 -10.26
CA PRO A 28 -111.19 60.90 -11.10
C PRO A 28 -112.50 60.11 -11.24
N ALA A 29 -112.76 59.60 -12.44
CA ALA A 29 -113.83 58.63 -12.64
C ALA A 29 -113.52 57.40 -11.79
N ALA A 30 -114.40 57.10 -10.83
CA ALA A 30 -114.19 56.02 -9.86
C ALA A 30 -114.67 54.68 -10.45
N ASP A 31 -114.00 54.21 -11.51
CA ASP A 31 -114.34 52.97 -12.20
C ASP A 31 -113.23 51.91 -12.18
N THR A 32 -113.63 50.73 -11.70
CA THR A 32 -113.15 49.38 -12.03
C THR A 32 -111.64 49.08 -12.11
N ASP A 33 -111.16 48.43 -11.05
CA ASP A 33 -110.49 47.12 -11.05
C ASP A 33 -109.64 46.69 -12.27
N GLY A 34 -108.36 46.40 -12.02
CA GLY A 34 -107.37 46.09 -13.06
C GLY A 34 -106.06 45.50 -12.51
N SER A 35 -106.14 44.47 -11.67
CA SER A 35 -104.97 43.88 -11.02
C SER A 35 -103.96 43.24 -11.98
N LYS A 36 -102.83 43.91 -12.24
CA LYS A 36 -101.55 43.28 -12.65
C LYS A 36 -100.37 43.91 -11.92
N SER A 37 -99.66 43.10 -11.15
CA SER A 37 -98.47 43.49 -10.41
C SER A 37 -97.22 43.46 -11.29
N HIS A 38 -96.52 44.59 -11.37
CA HIS A 38 -95.11 44.62 -11.76
C HIS A 38 -94.38 45.64 -10.89
N PHE A 39 -93.39 45.19 -10.11
CA PHE A 39 -92.69 46.02 -9.13
C PHE A 39 -91.50 46.75 -9.78
N THR A 40 -91.76 47.89 -10.39
CA THR A 40 -90.72 48.84 -10.83
C THR A 40 -90.63 50.00 -9.84
N VAL A 41 -89.46 50.14 -9.19
CA VAL A 41 -89.18 51.26 -8.28
C VAL A 41 -88.82 52.49 -9.11
N GLU A 42 -89.85 53.21 -9.56
CA GLU A 42 -89.69 54.52 -10.20
C GLU A 42 -90.60 55.54 -9.51
N SER A 43 -89.98 56.44 -8.73
CA SER A 43 -90.65 57.17 -7.66
C SER A 43 -91.31 58.47 -8.14
N SER A 44 -92.30 58.36 -9.03
CA SER A 44 -93.32 59.39 -9.19
C SER A 44 -94.69 58.84 -8.77
N PRO A 45 -95.46 59.52 -7.91
CA PRO A 45 -96.88 59.20 -7.80
C PRO A 45 -97.56 59.39 -9.17
N PRO A 46 -98.66 58.67 -9.46
CA PRO A 46 -99.42 58.88 -10.69
C PRO A 46 -99.88 60.35 -10.78
N PRO A 47 -99.94 60.93 -11.99
CA PRO A 47 -100.01 62.38 -12.18
C PRO A 47 -101.18 63.04 -11.45
N ASP A 48 -102.36 62.41 -11.42
CA ASP A 48 -103.54 62.91 -10.74
C ASP A 48 -103.31 63.06 -9.22
N ASN A 49 -102.63 62.10 -8.59
CA ASN A 49 -102.30 62.14 -7.17
C ASN A 49 -101.19 63.14 -6.84
N LYS A 50 -100.43 63.64 -7.84
CA LYS A 50 -99.58 64.81 -7.66
C LYS A 50 -100.41 66.09 -7.81
N LEU A 51 -101.13 66.22 -8.93
CA LEU A 51 -101.89 67.41 -9.29
C LEU A 51 -102.97 67.75 -8.25
N GLN A 52 -103.62 66.76 -7.63
CA GLN A 52 -104.55 66.99 -6.53
C GLN A 52 -103.87 67.53 -5.26
N ARG A 53 -102.66 67.07 -4.92
CA ARG A 53 -101.87 67.61 -3.80
C ARG A 53 -101.42 69.03 -4.09
N ASP A 54 -100.89 69.27 -5.29
CA ASP A 54 -100.47 70.60 -5.74
C ASP A 54 -101.68 71.58 -5.71
N ARG A 55 -102.86 71.16 -6.20
CA ARG A 55 -104.12 71.94 -6.13
C ARG A 55 -104.55 72.22 -4.69
N HIS A 56 -104.51 71.22 -3.81
CA HIS A 56 -104.94 71.38 -2.41
C HIS A 56 -103.96 72.27 -1.62
N PHE A 57 -102.66 72.18 -1.91
CA PHE A 57 -101.64 73.08 -1.36
C PHE A 57 -101.85 74.53 -1.84
N VAL A 58 -102.08 74.76 -3.14
CA VAL A 58 -102.35 76.11 -3.66
C VAL A 58 -103.64 76.68 -3.07
N ALA A 59 -104.71 75.88 -2.94
CA ALA A 59 -105.94 76.31 -2.29
C ALA A 59 -105.73 76.64 -0.78
N TYR A 60 -104.95 75.85 -0.06
CA TYR A 60 -104.57 76.12 1.34
C TYR A 60 -103.79 77.45 1.47
N VAL A 61 -102.81 77.67 0.59
CA VAL A 61 -101.99 78.91 0.57
C VAL A 61 -102.82 80.12 0.20
N ILE A 62 -103.74 80.02 -0.78
CA ILE A 62 -104.63 81.13 -1.16
C ILE A 62 -105.63 81.45 -0.04
N ASN A 63 -106.23 80.43 0.59
CA ASN A 63 -107.16 80.65 1.71
C ASN A 63 -106.45 81.29 2.92
N GLY A 64 -105.23 80.85 3.25
CA GLY A 64 -104.40 81.49 4.29
C GLY A 64 -104.06 82.95 3.96
N LEU A 65 -103.72 83.23 2.70
CA LEU A 65 -103.45 84.58 2.22
C LEU A 65 -104.68 85.49 2.26
N ILE A 66 -105.88 84.99 1.92
CA ILE A 66 -107.14 85.74 2.02
C ILE A 66 -107.42 86.12 3.48
N VAL A 67 -107.29 85.18 4.41
CA VAL A 67 -107.48 85.45 5.85
C VAL A 67 -106.47 86.48 6.34
N GLU A 68 -105.18 86.31 6.04
CA GLU A 68 -104.14 87.27 6.48
C GLU A 68 -104.36 88.68 5.90
N LEU A 69 -104.74 88.80 4.62
CA LEU A 69 -105.04 90.08 3.98
C LEU A 69 -106.26 90.77 4.59
N LEU A 70 -107.29 90.00 5.01
CA LEU A 70 -108.50 90.54 5.63
C LEU A 70 -108.27 90.97 7.08
N GLU A 71 -107.54 90.18 7.88
CA GLU A 71 -107.33 90.42 9.31
C GLU A 71 -106.21 91.43 9.59
N SER A 72 -105.11 91.36 8.82
CA SER A 72 -103.87 92.07 9.12
C SER A 72 -103.27 92.87 7.95
N ASN A 73 -103.80 92.70 6.73
CA ASN A 73 -103.31 93.36 5.51
C ASN A 73 -101.82 93.02 5.21
N THR A 74 -101.33 91.86 5.64
CA THR A 74 -100.00 91.31 5.29
C THR A 74 -100.10 90.02 4.46
N TYR A 75 -98.95 89.43 4.10
CA TYR A 75 -98.85 88.28 3.20
C TYR A 75 -97.71 87.31 3.59
N ASN A 76 -97.35 87.28 4.88
CA ASN A 76 -96.28 86.47 5.45
C ASN A 76 -96.56 84.96 5.38
N SER A 77 -97.83 84.54 5.38
CA SER A 77 -98.25 83.16 5.18
C SER A 77 -97.77 82.61 3.84
N LEU A 78 -98.01 83.37 2.75
CA LEU A 78 -97.50 83.05 1.41
C LEU A 78 -95.96 83.08 1.37
N ILE A 79 -95.32 84.07 2.00
CA ILE A 79 -93.85 84.12 2.09
C ILE A 79 -93.30 82.85 2.75
N THR A 80 -93.88 82.45 3.89
CA THR A 80 -93.46 81.30 4.70
C THR A 80 -93.67 80.01 3.94
N ALA A 81 -94.84 79.78 3.34
CA ALA A 81 -95.12 78.60 2.54
C ALA A 81 -94.18 78.47 1.32
N VAL A 82 -93.88 79.60 0.65
CA VAL A 82 -92.92 79.63 -0.48
C VAL A 82 -91.47 79.42 0.00
N GLN A 83 -91.10 79.89 1.19
CA GLN A 83 -89.79 79.62 1.81
C GLN A 83 -89.67 78.15 2.22
N GLU A 84 -90.70 77.56 2.82
CA GLU A 84 -90.75 76.14 3.17
C GLU A 84 -90.61 75.24 1.94
N GLU A 85 -91.35 75.48 0.85
CA GLU A 85 -91.21 74.67 -0.37
C GLU A 85 -89.84 74.86 -1.03
N LYS A 86 -89.24 76.06 -0.96
CA LYS A 86 -87.84 76.26 -1.36
C LYS A 86 -86.87 75.47 -0.49
N MET A 87 -87.08 75.41 0.83
CA MET A 87 -86.25 74.65 1.76
C MET A 87 -86.40 73.14 1.57
N LYS A 88 -87.63 72.62 1.45
CA LYS A 88 -87.91 71.20 1.12
C LYS A 88 -87.28 70.81 -0.22
N LYS A 89 -87.40 71.65 -1.25
CA LYS A 89 -86.75 71.43 -2.55
C LYS A 89 -85.22 71.44 -2.44
N ALA A 90 -84.63 72.34 -1.66
CA ALA A 90 -83.19 72.37 -1.43
C ALA A 90 -82.70 71.11 -0.69
N GLN A 91 -83.42 70.66 0.34
CA GLN A 91 -83.14 69.42 1.07
C GLN A 91 -83.24 68.19 0.16
N LEU A 92 -84.27 68.09 -0.68
CA LEU A 92 -84.41 66.99 -1.65
C LEU A 92 -83.27 66.96 -2.68
N LEU A 93 -82.80 68.12 -3.14
CA LEU A 93 -81.64 68.21 -4.05
C LEU A 93 -80.32 67.84 -3.36
N ASP A 94 -80.12 68.23 -2.10
CA ASP A 94 -78.96 67.84 -1.30
C ASP A 94 -78.93 66.32 -1.04
N ILE A 95 -80.08 65.74 -0.66
CA ILE A 95 -80.25 64.30 -0.50
C ILE A 95 -79.93 63.58 -1.82
N LEU A 96 -80.48 64.03 -2.95
CA LEU A 96 -80.25 63.42 -4.26
C LEU A 96 -78.78 63.49 -4.70
N ASN A 97 -78.10 64.62 -4.45
CA ASN A 97 -76.67 64.76 -4.71
C ASN A 97 -75.83 63.82 -3.82
N ARG A 98 -76.13 63.75 -2.51
CA ARG A 98 -75.49 62.80 -1.58
C ARG A 98 -75.73 61.35 -1.98
N GLU A 99 -76.89 61.04 -2.55
CA GLU A 99 -77.28 59.70 -2.98
C GLU A 99 -76.50 59.29 -4.24
N GLU A 100 -76.45 60.11 -5.30
CA GLU A 100 -75.61 59.78 -6.48
C GLU A 100 -74.12 59.81 -6.16
N GLU A 101 -73.63 60.72 -5.29
CA GLU A 101 -72.26 60.62 -4.74
C GLU A 101 -72.01 59.26 -4.08
N SER A 102 -72.98 58.74 -3.33
CA SER A 102 -72.88 57.45 -2.65
C SER A 102 -72.94 56.28 -3.65
N ARG A 103 -73.83 56.33 -4.66
CA ARG A 103 -73.83 55.39 -5.78
C ARG A 103 -72.47 55.40 -6.48
N GLN A 104 -71.88 56.57 -6.75
CA GLN A 104 -70.60 56.66 -7.44
C GLN A 104 -69.43 56.17 -6.59
N LYS A 105 -69.44 56.41 -5.28
CA LYS A 105 -68.48 55.80 -4.33
C LYS A 105 -68.61 54.28 -4.32
N VAL A 106 -69.82 53.72 -4.27
CA VAL A 106 -70.07 52.27 -4.35
C VAL A 106 -69.62 51.68 -5.69
N LYS A 107 -70.00 52.29 -6.84
CA LYS A 107 -69.54 51.90 -8.19
C LYS A 107 -68.00 51.87 -8.28
N ASN A 108 -67.32 52.86 -7.68
CA ASN A 108 -65.86 52.95 -7.67
C ASN A 108 -65.22 51.88 -6.78
N LEU A 109 -65.74 51.66 -5.57
CA LEU A 109 -65.25 50.63 -4.65
C LEU A 109 -65.45 49.21 -5.20
N GLN A 110 -66.58 48.94 -5.86
CA GLN A 110 -66.84 47.68 -6.56
C GLN A 110 -65.81 47.42 -7.68
N LYS A 111 -65.48 48.45 -8.48
CA LYS A 111 -64.41 48.36 -9.50
C LYS A 111 -63.04 48.11 -8.88
N GLN A 112 -62.68 48.82 -7.81
CA GLN A 112 -61.42 48.63 -7.10
C GLN A 112 -61.31 47.20 -6.54
N LEU A 113 -62.36 46.71 -5.87
CA LEU A 113 -62.39 45.36 -5.31
C LEU A 113 -62.26 44.29 -6.41
N HIS A 114 -62.98 44.45 -7.54
CA HIS A 114 -62.84 43.53 -8.68
C HIS A 114 -61.44 43.54 -9.29
N ASN A 115 -60.85 44.72 -9.50
CA ASN A 115 -59.49 44.86 -10.02
C ASN A 115 -58.46 44.21 -9.08
N THR A 116 -58.52 44.51 -7.78
CA THR A 116 -57.63 43.89 -6.78
C THR A 116 -57.84 42.38 -6.71
N GLN A 117 -59.07 41.88 -6.79
CA GLN A 117 -59.33 40.43 -6.82
C GLN A 117 -58.67 39.78 -8.05
N LYS A 118 -58.81 40.39 -9.24
CA LYS A 118 -58.16 39.93 -10.48
C LYS A 118 -56.64 39.96 -10.39
N GLU A 119 -56.04 41.06 -9.92
CA GLU A 119 -54.59 41.19 -9.71
C GLU A 119 -54.05 40.11 -8.76
N LYS A 120 -54.82 39.74 -7.73
CA LYS A 120 -54.46 38.67 -6.80
C LYS A 120 -54.63 37.27 -7.40
N THR A 121 -55.66 37.00 -8.21
CA THR A 121 -55.80 35.70 -8.90
C THR A 121 -54.68 35.48 -9.90
N GLU A 122 -54.40 36.47 -10.76
CA GLU A 122 -53.28 36.40 -11.71
C GLU A 122 -51.92 36.31 -10.99
N GLY A 123 -51.76 37.01 -9.86
CA GLY A 123 -50.56 36.91 -9.02
C GLY A 123 -50.35 35.50 -8.47
N CYS A 124 -51.42 34.86 -7.99
CA CYS A 124 -51.41 33.47 -7.55
C CYS A 124 -51.16 32.49 -8.71
N GLU A 125 -51.59 32.79 -9.92
CA GLU A 125 -51.34 31.97 -11.12
C GLU A 125 -49.86 32.03 -11.54
N ARG A 126 -49.29 33.23 -11.68
CA ARG A 126 -47.85 33.43 -11.94
C ARG A 126 -46.96 32.75 -10.88
N LEU A 127 -47.38 32.75 -9.61
CA LEU A 127 -46.68 32.05 -8.54
C LEU A 127 -46.80 30.51 -8.66
N LYS A 128 -47.96 29.96 -9.06
CA LYS A 128 -48.12 28.52 -9.32
C LYS A 128 -47.24 28.08 -10.49
N GLU A 129 -47.23 28.83 -11.58
CA GLU A 129 -46.38 28.58 -12.76
C GLU A 129 -44.89 28.57 -12.37
N SER A 130 -44.45 29.56 -11.59
CA SER A 130 -43.09 29.63 -11.07
C SER A 130 -42.75 28.43 -10.17
N ILE A 131 -43.66 27.99 -9.30
CA ILE A 131 -43.48 26.79 -8.47
C ILE A 131 -43.36 25.52 -9.32
N VAL A 132 -44.14 25.38 -10.40
CA VAL A 132 -44.05 24.24 -11.33
C VAL A 132 -42.71 24.26 -12.09
N HIS A 133 -42.30 25.42 -12.63
CA HIS A 133 -41.01 25.56 -13.29
C HIS A 133 -39.84 25.24 -12.36
N LEU A 134 -39.82 25.77 -11.13
CA LEU A 134 -38.77 25.50 -10.16
C LEU A 134 -38.73 24.02 -9.74
N ARG A 135 -39.89 23.35 -9.61
CA ARG A 135 -39.95 21.90 -9.37
C ARG A 135 -39.35 21.11 -10.52
N GLN A 136 -39.70 21.44 -11.77
CA GLN A 136 -39.12 20.79 -12.94
C GLN A 136 -37.61 21.03 -13.01
N GLN A 137 -37.13 22.26 -12.74
CA GLN A 137 -35.72 22.58 -12.76
C GLN A 137 -34.91 21.82 -11.69
N VAL A 138 -35.47 21.62 -10.49
CA VAL A 138 -34.85 20.81 -9.44
C VAL A 138 -34.78 19.33 -9.86
N GLU A 139 -35.84 18.80 -10.45
CA GLU A 139 -35.90 17.40 -10.90
C GLU A 139 -34.97 17.13 -12.10
N ASP A 140 -34.94 18.03 -13.09
CA ASP A 140 -33.97 18.04 -14.19
C ASP A 140 -32.52 17.99 -13.67
N MET A 141 -32.22 18.79 -12.65
CA MET A 141 -30.88 18.84 -12.04
C MET A 141 -30.58 17.58 -11.22
N ARG A 142 -31.57 17.00 -10.53
CA ARG A 142 -31.44 15.70 -9.83
C ARG A 142 -31.07 14.60 -10.82
N VAL A 143 -31.85 14.43 -11.88
CA VAL A 143 -31.64 13.40 -12.91
C VAL A 143 -30.32 13.59 -13.65
N ARG A 144 -29.92 14.84 -13.97
CA ARG A 144 -28.58 15.13 -14.54
C ARG A 144 -27.45 14.76 -13.59
N THR A 145 -27.59 15.05 -12.29
CA THR A 145 -26.57 14.73 -11.29
C THR A 145 -26.42 13.22 -11.12
N GLU A 146 -27.53 12.48 -11.09
CA GLU A 146 -27.53 11.01 -11.01
C GLU A 146 -26.87 10.37 -12.23
N TRP A 147 -27.18 10.85 -13.45
CA TRP A 147 -26.48 10.40 -14.67
C TRP A 147 -24.98 10.73 -14.67
N GLN A 148 -24.57 11.88 -14.11
CA GLN A 148 -23.16 12.23 -13.98
C GLN A 148 -22.43 11.34 -12.97
N VAL A 149 -23.04 11.07 -11.81
CA VAL A 149 -22.49 10.16 -10.80
C VAL A 149 -22.35 8.75 -11.37
N GLU A 150 -23.37 8.24 -12.04
CA GLU A 150 -23.34 6.89 -12.62
C GLU A 150 -22.33 6.78 -13.77
N TYR A 151 -22.20 7.80 -14.62
CA TYR A 151 -21.16 7.84 -15.66
C TYR A 151 -19.74 7.82 -15.05
N VAL A 152 -19.45 8.69 -14.07
CA VAL A 152 -18.14 8.74 -13.41
C VAL A 152 -17.83 7.44 -12.65
N ASN A 153 -18.84 6.84 -12.00
CA ASN A 153 -18.74 5.56 -11.32
C ASN A 153 -18.35 4.43 -12.30
N ASN A 154 -19.06 4.31 -13.43
CA ASN A 154 -18.74 3.31 -14.45
C ASN A 154 -17.35 3.52 -15.08
N CYS A 155 -16.95 4.75 -15.38
CA CYS A 155 -15.59 5.04 -15.87
C CYS A 155 -14.50 4.67 -14.84
N ALA A 156 -14.72 4.94 -13.55
CA ALA A 156 -13.80 4.57 -12.49
C ALA A 156 -13.71 3.03 -12.32
N GLN A 157 -14.85 2.33 -12.33
CA GLN A 157 -14.90 0.87 -12.28
C GLN A 157 -14.21 0.22 -13.49
N GLN A 158 -14.39 0.76 -14.69
CA GLN A 158 -13.69 0.29 -15.88
C GLN A 158 -12.17 0.45 -15.74
N GLN A 159 -11.68 1.63 -15.33
CA GLN A 159 -10.24 1.86 -15.12
C GLN A 159 -9.65 0.95 -14.05
N ILE A 160 -10.39 0.69 -12.96
CA ILE A 160 -9.97 -0.26 -11.91
C ILE A 160 -9.90 -1.68 -12.46
N CYS A 161 -10.89 -2.12 -13.24
CA CYS A 161 -10.92 -3.45 -13.86
C CYS A 161 -9.79 -3.63 -14.88
N GLU A 162 -9.57 -2.64 -15.76
CA GLU A 162 -8.45 -2.65 -16.72
C GLU A 162 -7.10 -2.71 -16.01
N GLY A 163 -6.89 -1.90 -14.96
CA GLY A 163 -5.69 -1.94 -14.13
C GLY A 163 -5.49 -3.26 -13.40
N GLN A 164 -6.57 -3.86 -12.85
CA GLN A 164 -6.53 -5.18 -12.21
C GLN A 164 -6.15 -6.28 -13.21
N ASN A 165 -6.73 -6.28 -14.41
CA ASN A 165 -6.42 -7.26 -15.44
C ASN A 165 -4.96 -7.16 -15.93
N ILE A 166 -4.44 -5.93 -16.13
CA ILE A 166 -3.03 -5.70 -16.49
C ILE A 166 -2.11 -6.17 -15.37
N ASN A 167 -2.41 -5.82 -14.12
CA ASN A 167 -1.58 -6.23 -12.98
C ASN A 167 -1.57 -7.75 -12.80
N ALA A 168 -2.72 -8.42 -12.88
CA ALA A 168 -2.82 -9.88 -12.77
C ALA A 168 -2.12 -10.61 -13.94
N HIS A 169 -2.10 -10.03 -15.13
CA HIS A 169 -1.34 -10.56 -16.26
C HIS A 169 0.17 -10.45 -16.00
N ASN A 170 0.66 -9.28 -15.58
CA ASN A 170 2.08 -9.05 -15.27
C ASN A 170 2.55 -9.91 -14.08
N GLU A 171 1.72 -10.04 -13.04
CA GLU A 171 1.97 -10.88 -11.87
C GLU A 171 2.12 -12.35 -12.29
N LYS A 172 1.23 -12.85 -13.15
CA LYS A 172 1.34 -14.20 -13.70
C LYS A 172 2.59 -14.39 -14.58
N GLU A 173 2.96 -13.43 -15.42
CA GLU A 173 4.19 -13.52 -16.22
C GLU A 173 5.44 -13.61 -15.33
N LEU A 174 5.49 -12.82 -14.24
CA LEU A 174 6.56 -12.89 -13.26
C LEU A 174 6.55 -14.20 -12.45
N GLU A 175 5.37 -14.71 -12.06
CA GLU A 175 5.27 -16.04 -11.45
C GLU A 175 5.81 -17.13 -12.38
N ASP A 176 5.42 -17.11 -13.67
CA ASP A 176 5.81 -18.12 -14.64
C ASP A 176 7.30 -18.01 -14.98
N GLU A 177 7.89 -16.79 -15.05
CA GLU A 177 9.34 -16.62 -15.11
C GLU A 177 10.03 -17.23 -13.88
N VAL A 178 9.57 -16.91 -12.66
CA VAL A 178 10.10 -17.45 -11.40
C VAL A 178 10.06 -18.97 -11.38
N LYS A 179 8.98 -19.60 -11.84
CA LYS A 179 8.88 -21.08 -11.96
C LYS A 179 9.96 -21.62 -12.88
N THR A 180 10.14 -21.07 -14.09
CA THR A 180 11.21 -21.55 -14.99
C THR A 180 12.62 -21.27 -14.47
N LEU A 181 12.82 -20.26 -13.62
CA LEU A 181 14.12 -19.99 -12.98
C LEU A 181 14.39 -20.95 -11.82
N GLN A 182 13.36 -21.37 -11.08
CA GLN A 182 13.44 -22.42 -10.06
C GLN A 182 13.78 -23.77 -10.70
N GLU A 183 13.06 -24.18 -11.76
CA GLU A 183 13.35 -25.42 -12.51
C GLU A 183 14.81 -25.45 -13.00
N LYS A 184 15.28 -24.37 -13.65
CA LYS A 184 16.68 -24.25 -14.11
C LYS A 184 17.67 -24.33 -12.94
N LEU A 185 17.35 -23.74 -11.78
CA LEU A 185 18.21 -23.77 -10.61
C LEU A 185 18.32 -25.18 -10.03
N GLU A 186 17.21 -25.91 -9.94
CA GLU A 186 17.18 -27.31 -9.49
C GLU A 186 17.95 -28.23 -10.46
N ASP A 187 17.79 -28.05 -11.78
CA ASP A 187 18.57 -28.77 -12.79
C ASP A 187 20.09 -28.52 -12.65
N GLN A 188 20.51 -27.27 -12.40
CA GLN A 188 21.92 -26.95 -12.17
C GLN A 188 22.44 -27.53 -10.84
N GLN A 189 21.64 -27.50 -9.77
CA GLN A 189 22.02 -28.10 -8.48
C GLN A 189 22.14 -29.62 -8.58
N SER A 190 21.21 -30.28 -9.28
CA SER A 190 21.25 -31.71 -9.59
C SER A 190 22.50 -32.07 -10.40
N THR A 191 22.74 -31.35 -11.50
CA THR A 191 23.91 -31.54 -12.38
C THR A 191 25.22 -31.34 -11.64
N ASN A 192 25.33 -30.28 -10.82
CA ASN A 192 26.52 -30.04 -9.99
C ASN A 192 26.72 -31.16 -8.96
N THR A 193 25.65 -31.62 -8.30
CA THR A 193 25.73 -32.73 -7.33
C THR A 193 26.26 -34.00 -7.99
N ILE A 194 25.77 -34.35 -9.18
CA ILE A 194 26.24 -35.50 -9.96
C ILE A 194 27.71 -35.35 -10.39
N MET A 195 28.11 -34.15 -10.82
CA MET A 195 29.49 -33.84 -11.21
C MET A 195 30.46 -33.91 -10.02
N GLU A 196 30.10 -33.31 -8.88
CA GLU A 196 30.84 -33.41 -7.63
C GLU A 196 31.02 -34.87 -7.20
N ASP A 197 29.96 -35.67 -7.24
CA ASP A 197 30.01 -37.09 -6.87
C ASP A 197 30.90 -37.90 -7.80
N PHE A 198 30.88 -37.63 -9.11
CA PHE A 198 31.83 -38.21 -10.06
C PHE A 198 33.28 -37.84 -9.69
N LEU A 199 33.56 -36.56 -9.41
CA LEU A 199 34.90 -36.08 -9.05
C LEU A 199 35.38 -36.67 -7.71
N LYS A 200 34.50 -36.77 -6.70
CA LYS A 200 34.77 -37.43 -5.41
C LYS A 200 35.14 -38.90 -5.61
N ARG A 201 34.39 -39.64 -6.44
CA ARG A 201 34.67 -41.06 -6.76
C ARG A 201 36.00 -41.24 -7.51
N GLN A 202 36.33 -40.35 -8.46
CA GLN A 202 37.62 -40.37 -9.15
C GLN A 202 38.79 -40.07 -8.20
N LEU A 203 38.63 -39.08 -7.32
CA LEU A 203 39.62 -38.73 -6.31
C LEU A 203 39.92 -39.90 -5.37
N THR A 204 38.89 -40.58 -4.85
CA THR A 204 39.06 -41.79 -4.02
C THR A 204 39.81 -42.89 -4.78
N SER A 205 39.43 -43.17 -6.03
CA SER A 205 40.13 -44.19 -6.85
C SER A 205 41.60 -43.84 -7.11
N LEU A 206 41.94 -42.55 -7.26
CA LEU A 206 43.33 -42.10 -7.39
C LEU A 206 44.10 -42.17 -6.06
N GLN A 207 43.44 -41.91 -4.93
CA GLN A 207 44.02 -42.09 -3.60
C GLN A 207 44.30 -43.57 -3.29
N GLU A 208 43.38 -44.47 -3.62
CA GLU A 208 43.57 -45.92 -3.51
C GLU A 208 44.75 -46.41 -4.36
N LYS A 209 44.83 -45.99 -5.63
CA LYS A 209 45.96 -46.29 -6.52
C LYS A 209 47.28 -45.75 -5.96
N LYS A 210 47.30 -44.51 -5.42
CA LYS A 210 48.47 -43.94 -4.75
C LYS A 210 48.90 -44.78 -3.55
N LEU A 211 47.96 -45.18 -2.68
CA LEU A 211 48.25 -46.00 -1.49
C LEU A 211 48.74 -47.41 -1.87
N PHE A 212 48.18 -48.01 -2.92
CA PHE A 212 48.67 -49.28 -3.48
C PHE A 212 50.13 -49.16 -3.95
N TRP A 213 50.46 -48.13 -4.73
CA TRP A 213 51.83 -47.92 -5.21
C TRP A 213 52.80 -47.60 -4.07
N ILE A 214 52.41 -46.79 -3.08
CA ILE A 214 53.23 -46.52 -1.89
C ILE A 214 53.57 -47.83 -1.16
N LYS A 215 52.57 -48.62 -0.78
CA LYS A 215 52.77 -49.92 -0.10
C LYS A 215 53.62 -50.89 -0.91
N ARG A 216 53.51 -50.84 -2.24
CA ARG A 216 54.35 -51.63 -3.13
C ARG A 216 55.80 -51.15 -3.11
N TYR A 217 56.05 -49.84 -3.24
CA TYR A 217 57.39 -49.27 -3.21
C TYR A 217 58.07 -49.44 -1.86
N GLU A 218 57.34 -49.30 -0.75
CA GLU A 218 57.80 -49.59 0.61
C GLU A 218 58.31 -51.04 0.68
N LYS A 219 57.46 -52.02 0.35
CA LYS A 219 57.85 -53.44 0.35
C LYS A 219 59.01 -53.75 -0.63
N ASP A 220 58.93 -53.27 -1.86
CA ASP A 220 59.97 -53.51 -2.87
C ASP A 220 61.32 -52.87 -2.43
N THR A 221 61.30 -51.85 -1.57
CA THR A 221 62.49 -51.22 -0.96
C THR A 221 62.99 -52.00 0.25
N GLU A 222 62.12 -52.35 1.21
CA GLU A 222 62.46 -53.21 2.36
C GLU A 222 63.11 -54.52 1.90
N GLU A 223 62.54 -55.18 0.89
CA GLU A 223 63.10 -56.39 0.30
C GLU A 223 64.51 -56.17 -0.28
N LYS A 224 64.83 -54.97 -0.79
CA LYS A 224 66.16 -54.63 -1.33
C LYS A 224 67.14 -54.29 -0.22
N GLU A 225 66.70 -53.58 0.82
CA GLU A 225 67.51 -53.26 2.00
C GLU A 225 67.87 -54.52 2.80
N GLN A 226 66.93 -55.46 2.95
CA GLN A 226 67.20 -56.80 3.54
C GLN A 226 68.24 -57.59 2.71
N LYS A 227 68.13 -57.56 1.38
CA LYS A 227 69.11 -58.23 0.50
C LYS A 227 70.48 -57.53 0.53
N LEU A 228 70.50 -56.20 0.65
CA LEU A 228 71.72 -55.39 0.75
C LEU A 228 72.43 -55.60 2.10
N THR A 229 71.71 -55.58 3.21
CA THR A 229 72.26 -55.84 4.56
C THR A 229 72.74 -57.29 4.70
N ALA A 230 72.01 -58.28 4.16
CA ALA A 230 72.49 -59.66 4.10
C ALA A 230 73.80 -59.81 3.30
N LEU A 231 73.96 -59.08 2.19
CA LEU A 231 75.21 -59.03 1.43
C LEU A 231 76.34 -58.28 2.15
N GLN A 232 76.03 -57.21 2.88
CA GLN A 232 76.99 -56.51 3.75
C GLN A 232 77.50 -57.43 4.87
N ASN A 233 76.60 -58.14 5.56
CA ASN A 233 76.95 -59.09 6.61
C ASN A 233 77.79 -60.24 6.04
N LYS A 234 77.41 -60.81 4.89
CA LYS A 234 78.23 -61.83 4.21
C LYS A 234 79.61 -61.30 3.80
N ARG A 235 79.71 -60.04 3.36
CA ARG A 235 81.00 -59.38 3.07
C ARG A 235 81.84 -59.18 4.33
N ALA A 236 81.23 -58.78 5.45
CA ALA A 236 81.92 -58.60 6.72
C ALA A 236 82.49 -59.93 7.23
N ASN A 237 81.67 -60.99 7.29
CA ASN A 237 82.09 -62.32 7.72
C ASN A 237 83.21 -62.89 6.81
N ASN A 238 83.12 -62.68 5.49
CA ASN A 238 84.18 -63.08 4.55
C ASN A 238 85.49 -62.31 4.79
N LEU A 239 85.42 -61.01 5.10
CA LEU A 239 86.60 -60.20 5.43
C LEU A 239 87.22 -60.65 6.76
N GLU A 240 86.41 -60.94 7.77
CA GLU A 240 86.87 -61.47 9.07
C GLU A 240 87.58 -62.83 8.89
N GLN A 241 87.01 -63.76 8.12
CA GLN A 241 87.66 -65.03 7.78
C GLN A 241 88.98 -64.84 7.02
N LEU A 242 89.05 -63.88 6.09
CA LEU A 242 90.30 -63.54 5.40
C LEU A 242 91.34 -62.91 6.34
N HIS A 243 90.92 -62.07 7.30
CA HIS A 243 91.80 -61.53 8.33
C HIS A 243 92.30 -62.61 9.29
N GLU A 244 91.45 -63.57 9.70
CA GLU A 244 91.86 -64.74 10.46
C GLU A 244 92.89 -65.59 9.72
N LEU A 245 92.62 -65.93 8.45
CA LEU A 245 93.54 -66.74 7.64
C LEU A 245 94.85 -65.98 7.40
N SER A 246 94.80 -64.68 7.11
CA SER A 246 95.98 -63.81 7.02
C SER A 246 96.77 -63.74 8.33
N LYS A 247 96.10 -63.78 9.49
CA LYS A 247 96.75 -63.88 10.80
C LYS A 247 97.42 -65.27 10.96
N LYS A 248 96.67 -66.36 10.80
CA LYS A 248 97.18 -67.75 10.90
C LYS A 248 98.39 -67.99 9.98
N CYS A 249 98.37 -67.47 8.74
CA CYS A 249 99.51 -67.53 7.83
C CYS A 249 100.73 -66.74 8.32
N ARG A 250 100.55 -65.55 8.91
CA ARG A 250 101.65 -64.78 9.53
C ARG A 250 102.20 -65.48 10.77
N ASP A 251 101.33 -65.99 11.64
CA ASP A 251 101.70 -66.73 12.84
C ASP A 251 102.52 -68.00 12.46
N MET A 252 102.09 -68.74 11.44
CA MET A 252 102.85 -69.89 10.89
C MET A 252 104.19 -69.48 10.24
N GLN A 253 104.22 -68.38 9.48
CA GLN A 253 105.47 -67.86 8.91
C GLN A 253 106.46 -67.43 9.99
N GLN A 254 105.99 -66.81 11.06
CA GLN A 254 106.78 -66.43 12.22
C GLN A 254 107.40 -67.66 12.89
N VAL A 255 106.62 -68.71 13.16
CA VAL A 255 107.14 -69.98 13.72
C VAL A 255 108.18 -70.65 12.79
N ILE A 256 108.00 -70.58 11.46
CA ILE A 256 108.98 -71.10 10.49
C ILE A 256 110.27 -70.26 10.49
N ILE A 257 110.18 -68.95 10.67
CA ILE A 257 111.35 -68.07 10.80
C ILE A 257 112.08 -68.36 12.12
N GLU A 258 111.35 -68.48 13.23
CA GLU A 258 111.89 -68.80 14.55
C GLU A 258 112.63 -70.15 14.54
N ASP A 259 111.99 -71.23 14.08
CA ASP A 259 112.61 -72.56 13.92
C ASP A 259 113.88 -72.53 13.06
N ARG A 260 113.89 -71.76 11.96
CA ARG A 260 115.09 -71.57 11.13
C ARG A 260 116.19 -70.81 11.87
N THR A 261 115.86 -69.72 12.56
CA THR A 261 116.85 -68.94 13.32
C THR A 261 117.42 -69.72 14.50
N GLU A 262 116.62 -70.56 15.17
CA GLU A 262 117.06 -71.37 16.30
C GLU A 262 117.95 -72.53 15.83
N LYS A 263 117.59 -73.20 14.72
CA LYS A 263 118.47 -74.19 14.08
C LYS A 263 119.81 -73.60 13.64
N GLU A 264 119.83 -72.35 13.17
CA GLU A 264 121.08 -71.68 12.79
C GLU A 264 121.89 -71.19 14.00
N ARG A 265 121.25 -70.71 15.09
CA ARG A 265 121.90 -70.47 16.38
C ARG A 265 122.58 -71.74 16.91
N LEU A 266 121.85 -72.85 16.95
CA LEU A 266 122.36 -74.15 17.40
C LEU A 266 123.52 -74.64 16.53
N ARG A 267 123.48 -74.41 15.21
CA ARG A 267 124.62 -74.68 14.31
C ARG A 267 125.84 -73.82 14.63
N ILE A 268 125.67 -72.50 14.74
CA ILE A 268 126.76 -71.57 15.06
C ILE A 268 127.36 -71.89 16.44
N GLN A 269 126.53 -72.30 17.41
CA GLN A 269 126.98 -72.74 18.72
C GLN A 269 127.75 -74.06 18.64
N LEU A 270 127.24 -75.09 17.98
CA LEU A 270 127.96 -76.36 17.78
C LEU A 270 129.27 -76.17 17.00
N GLU A 271 129.31 -75.28 16.01
CA GLU A 271 130.53 -74.95 15.27
C GLU A 271 131.52 -74.16 16.14
N LYS A 272 131.04 -73.30 17.05
CA LYS A 272 131.86 -72.62 18.07
C LYS A 272 132.43 -73.60 19.08
N GLU A 273 131.60 -74.51 19.62
CA GLU A 273 132.01 -75.58 20.53
C GLU A 273 133.02 -76.52 19.85
N GLN A 274 132.81 -76.89 18.58
CA GLN A 274 133.79 -77.67 17.82
C GLN A 274 135.08 -76.88 17.55
N ARG A 275 135.01 -75.58 17.25
CA ARG A 275 136.20 -74.72 17.12
C ARG A 275 136.96 -74.58 18.45
N GLU A 276 136.25 -74.56 19.58
CA GLU A 276 136.85 -74.55 20.92
C GLU A 276 137.47 -75.91 21.28
N ILE A 277 136.84 -77.03 20.90
CA ILE A 277 137.41 -78.38 21.00
C ILE A 277 138.67 -78.50 20.13
N ASP A 278 138.63 -78.06 18.88
CA ASP A 278 139.78 -78.07 17.95
C ASP A 278 140.92 -77.18 18.45
N ALA A 279 140.59 -76.00 19.00
CA ALA A 279 141.56 -75.13 19.65
C ALA A 279 142.16 -75.78 20.91
N ALA A 280 141.35 -76.42 21.74
CA ALA A 280 141.81 -77.17 22.90
C ALA A 280 142.68 -78.37 22.50
N ILE A 281 142.38 -79.08 21.41
CA ILE A 281 143.20 -80.16 20.85
C ILE A 281 144.52 -79.60 20.31
N LYS A 282 144.51 -78.45 19.62
CA LYS A 282 145.73 -77.75 19.17
C LYS A 282 146.60 -77.29 20.34
N ILE A 283 146.00 -76.74 21.40
CA ILE A 283 146.70 -76.35 22.63
C ILE A 283 147.25 -77.58 23.37
N GLN A 284 146.46 -78.65 23.52
CA GLN A 284 146.91 -79.90 24.15
C GLN A 284 148.04 -80.58 23.37
N SER A 285 147.98 -80.60 22.03
CA SER A 285 149.02 -81.19 21.18
C SER A 285 150.27 -80.32 21.10
N TRP A 286 150.13 -78.99 21.05
CA TRP A 286 151.24 -78.05 21.21
C TRP A 286 151.90 -78.18 22.59
N TRP A 287 151.12 -78.29 23.66
CA TRP A 287 151.62 -78.49 25.02
C TRP A 287 152.33 -79.83 25.17
N ARG A 288 151.72 -80.95 24.74
CA ARG A 288 152.35 -82.28 24.73
C ARG A 288 153.67 -82.26 23.94
N GLY A 289 153.68 -81.66 22.74
CA GLY A 289 154.89 -81.50 21.93
C GLY A 289 155.94 -80.58 22.56
N THR A 290 155.52 -79.59 23.36
CA THR A 290 156.43 -78.67 24.06
C THR A 290 156.99 -79.27 25.35
N VAL A 291 156.21 -80.07 26.08
CA VAL A 291 156.69 -80.90 27.21
C VAL A 291 157.75 -81.89 26.72
N VAL A 292 157.53 -82.53 25.56
CA VAL A 292 158.54 -83.39 24.91
C VAL A 292 159.78 -82.60 24.50
N ARG A 293 159.62 -81.43 23.85
CA ARG A 293 160.77 -80.62 23.37
C ARG A 293 161.53 -79.83 24.44
N ARG A 294 160.94 -79.59 25.62
CA ARG A 294 161.60 -78.92 26.77
C ARG A 294 161.98 -79.88 27.90
N GLY A 295 161.77 -81.19 27.74
CA GLY A 295 162.27 -82.22 28.67
C GLY A 295 161.63 -82.23 30.06
N LEU A 296 160.48 -81.57 30.26
CA LEU A 296 159.93 -81.26 31.60
C LEU A 296 159.20 -82.42 32.30
N CYS A 297 159.27 -83.66 31.80
CA CYS A 297 158.87 -84.83 32.58
C CYS A 297 159.49 -86.15 32.08
N SER A 298 159.78 -87.06 33.01
CA SER A 298 160.32 -88.42 32.77
C SER A 298 159.33 -89.52 33.22
N PRO A 299 159.49 -90.79 32.79
CA PRO A 299 158.35 -91.69 32.59
C PRO A 299 157.85 -92.45 33.84
N LYS A 300 156.57 -92.83 33.83
CA LYS A 300 155.98 -93.88 34.67
C LYS A 300 155.14 -94.87 33.84
N LYS A 301 155.14 -96.14 34.24
CA LYS A 301 154.40 -97.28 33.64
C LYS A 301 153.49 -97.94 34.69
N SER A 302 152.67 -98.93 34.28
CA SER A 302 151.70 -99.73 35.07
C SER A 302 150.42 -98.96 35.49
N TYR A 303 149.21 -99.54 35.68
CA TYR A 303 148.68 -100.93 35.60
C TYR A 303 147.12 -100.88 35.49
N GLN A 304 146.32 -101.86 35.01
CA GLN A 304 146.57 -103.11 34.28
C GLN A 304 145.70 -103.20 32.98
N ALA A 305 144.70 -104.06 32.66
CA ALA A 305 144.05 -105.28 33.21
C ALA A 305 143.41 -106.14 32.06
N LYS A 306 142.47 -107.07 32.35
CA LYS A 306 141.70 -107.97 31.41
C LYS A 306 140.26 -108.22 32.01
N PRO A 307 139.28 -108.99 31.45
CA PRO A 307 139.27 -109.86 30.24
C PRO A 307 137.97 -109.87 29.35
N LYS A 308 137.98 -110.80 28.37
CA LYS A 308 136.91 -111.40 27.50
C LYS A 308 135.51 -111.54 28.18
N LYS A 309 134.35 -111.65 27.48
CA LYS A 309 133.96 -112.81 26.61
C LYS A 309 132.56 -112.68 25.93
N ALA A 310 132.35 -113.53 24.91
CA ALA A 310 131.07 -114.18 24.47
C ALA A 310 130.12 -113.51 23.43
N LYS A 311 129.48 -114.38 22.62
CA LYS A 311 128.47 -114.11 21.56
C LYS A 311 127.10 -114.68 21.97
N LYS A 312 125.99 -114.05 21.53
CA LYS A 312 124.75 -114.67 20.98
C LYS A 312 123.97 -113.53 20.27
N LYS A 313 123.40 -113.60 19.05
CA LYS A 313 122.86 -114.66 18.15
C LYS A 313 121.33 -114.81 18.26
N LYS A 314 120.62 -114.16 17.31
CA LYS A 314 119.15 -114.12 17.13
C LYS A 314 118.40 -113.42 18.29
N LYS A 315 117.23 -112.83 18.07
CA LYS A 315 116.33 -112.92 16.89
C LYS A 315 116.01 -111.55 16.33
#